data_AF-A0A8H7ZYH9-F1
#
_entry.id   AF-A0A8H7ZYH9-F1
#
_cell.length_a   1.000
_cell.length_b   1.000
_cell.length_c   1.000
_cell.angle_alpha   90.00
_cell.angle_beta   90.00
_cell.angle_gamma   90.00
#
_symmetry.space_group_name_H-M   'P 1'
#
loop_
_entity.id
_entity.type
_entity.pdbx_description
1 polymer ?
#
loop_
_entity_poly.entity_id
_entity_poly.type
_entity_poly.pdbx_seq_one_letter_code
_entity_poly.pdbx_strand_id
1 'polypeptide(L)'
;MWLATMTRPDLSFAMSASPSTKHWGATKRAMRCLAGTPRYGIHFMEWESELIAFSDTDWAGCHVTQASTTGLITLYDNGPVSWRSEVRRNIYM
;
A
#
# COMPACT_ATOMS: atom_id res chain seq x y z
N MET A 1 -4.64 7.11 9.70
CA MET A 1 -3.66 6.38 8.87
C MET A 1 -2.86 5.44 9.79
N TRP A 2 -3.52 4.41 10.32
CA TRP A 2 -2.89 3.40 11.20
C TRP A 2 -3.21 2.00 10.68
N LEU A 3 -4.48 1.76 10.33
CA LEU A 3 -4.91 0.53 9.65
C LEU A 3 -4.07 0.23 8.39
N ALA A 4 -3.94 1.20 7.48
CA ALA A 4 -3.21 1.02 6.22
C ALA A 4 -1.68 1.01 6.33
N THR A 5 -1.11 1.16 7.52
CA THR A 5 0.34 1.16 7.77
C THR A 5 0.80 0.07 8.73
N MET A 6 -0.12 -0.54 9.49
CA MET A 6 0.21 -1.54 10.52
C MET A 6 -0.54 -2.87 10.39
N THR A 7 -1.73 -2.90 9.78
CA THR A 7 -2.56 -4.12 9.75
C THR A 7 -3.08 -4.51 8.38
N ARG A 8 -3.12 -3.56 7.43
CA ARG A 8 -3.76 -3.73 6.10
C ARG A 8 -2.86 -3.23 4.96
N PRO A 9 -1.84 -4.02 4.55
CA PRO A 9 -0.97 -3.67 3.42
C PRO A 9 -1.74 -3.47 2.11
N ASP A 10 -2.86 -4.17 1.94
CA ASP A 10 -3.76 -4.07 0.80
C ASP A 10 -4.42 -2.69 0.64
N LEU A 11 -4.43 -1.86 1.69
CA LEU A 11 -4.99 -0.51 1.66
C LEU A 11 -3.95 0.59 1.43
N SER A 12 -2.65 0.25 1.48
CA SER A 12 -1.55 1.21 1.43
C SER A 12 -1.57 2.08 0.17
N PHE A 13 -1.73 1.46 -1.00
CA PHE A 13 -1.84 2.16 -2.28
C PHE A 13 -3.11 3.00 -2.39
N ALA A 14 -4.26 2.47 -1.96
CA ALA A 14 -5.53 3.21 -2.03
C ALA A 14 -5.53 4.47 -1.14
N MET A 15 -4.72 4.48 -0.08
CA MET A 15 -4.58 5.59 0.86
C MET A 15 -3.38 6.51 0.60
N SER A 16 -2.48 6.17 -0.34
CA SER A 16 -1.31 7.00 -0.66
C SER A 16 -1.66 8.21 -1.52
N ALA A 17 -2.80 8.18 -2.21
CA ALA A 17 -3.31 9.33 -2.97
C ALA A 17 -4.09 10.31 -2.07
N SER A 18 -3.90 11.61 -2.31
CA SER A 18 -4.65 12.65 -1.61
C SER A 18 -6.17 12.44 -1.79
N PRO A 19 -6.98 12.53 -0.72
CA PRO A 19 -8.43 12.42 -0.81
C PRO A 19 -8.95 13.47 -1.80
N SER A 20 -9.58 13.01 -2.87
CA SER A 20 -10.26 13.89 -3.82
C SER A 20 -11.63 13.32 -4.13
N THR A 21 -12.57 14.18 -4.51
CA THR A 21 -13.90 13.75 -4.96
C THR A 21 -13.83 12.81 -6.17
N LYS A 22 -12.79 12.94 -7.01
CA LYS A 22 -12.51 12.04 -8.14
C LYS A 22 -12.16 10.61 -7.68
N HIS A 23 -11.57 10.45 -6.49
CA HIS A 23 -11.13 9.15 -5.94
C HIS A 23 -12.11 8.57 -4.90
N TRP A 24 -13.25 9.22 -4.66
CA TRP A 24 -14.23 8.80 -3.66
C TRP A 24 -14.73 7.36 -3.84
N GLY A 25 -14.78 6.87 -5.09
CA GLY A 25 -15.12 5.48 -5.39
C GLY A 25 -14.15 4.48 -4.75
N ALA A 26 -12.84 4.74 -4.87
CA ALA A 26 -11.78 3.90 -4.29
C ALA A 26 -11.80 3.97 -2.76
N THR A 27 -12.00 5.15 -2.19
CA THR A 27 -12.15 5.33 -0.73
C THR A 27 -13.33 4.54 -0.19
N LYS A 28 -14.51 4.60 -0.84
CA LYS A 28 -15.67 3.80 -0.44
C LYS A 28 -15.41 2.29 -0.55
N ARG A 29 -14.64 1.85 -1.55
CA ARG A 29 -14.25 0.44 -1.68
C ARG A 29 -13.36 0.01 -0.52
N ALA A 30 -12.34 0.79 -0.18
CA ALA A 30 -11.48 0.55 0.98
C ALA A 30 -12.29 0.44 2.28
N MET A 31 -13.23 1.37 2.51
CA MET A 31 -14.12 1.33 3.68
C MET A 31 -15.02 0.09 3.72
N ARG A 32 -15.59 -0.33 2.59
CA ARG A 32 -16.38 -1.57 2.52
C ARG A 32 -15.52 -2.81 2.77
N CYS A 33 -14.28 -2.85 2.27
CA CYS A 33 -13.36 -3.93 2.58
C CYS A 33 -13.08 -4.00 4.09
N LEU A 34 -12.83 -2.86 4.75
CA LEU A 34 -12.64 -2.81 6.20
C LEU A 34 -13.88 -3.31 6.97
N ALA A 35 -15.07 -2.87 6.57
CA ALA A 35 -16.32 -3.27 7.21
C ALA A 35 -16.65 -4.76 6.97
N GLY A 36 -16.31 -5.29 5.80
CA GLY A 36 -16.54 -6.69 5.43
C GLY A 36 -15.52 -7.67 6.00
N THR A 37 -14.32 -7.20 6.39
CA THR A 37 -13.25 -8.06 6.91
C THR A 37 -12.69 -7.61 8.27
N PRO A 38 -13.54 -7.41 9.30
CA PRO A 38 -13.11 -6.87 10.60
C PRO A 38 -12.20 -7.81 11.39
N ARG A 39 -12.18 -9.11 11.04
CA ARG A 39 -11.37 -10.13 11.71
C ARG A 39 -10.10 -10.52 10.93
N TYR A 40 -9.85 -9.89 9.78
CA TYR A 40 -8.67 -10.21 8.98
C TYR A 40 -7.46 -9.55 9.62
N GLY A 41 -6.39 -10.32 9.75
CA GLY A 41 -5.11 -9.88 10.29
C GLY A 41 -3.96 -10.55 9.55
N ILE A 42 -2.75 -10.18 9.94
CA ILE A 42 -1.52 -10.75 9.40
C ILE A 42 -1.20 -12.01 10.20
N HIS A 43 -0.98 -13.12 9.50
CA HIS A 43 -0.62 -14.40 10.10
C HIS A 43 0.82 -14.72 9.74
N PHE A 44 1.68 -14.86 10.76
CA PHE A 44 3.05 -15.33 10.60
C PHE A 44 3.06 -16.85 10.70
N MET A 45 3.71 -17.51 9.76
CA MET A 45 3.99 -18.95 9.85
C MET A 45 5.48 -19.08 10.16
N GLU A 46 5.83 -19.97 11.08
CA GLU A 46 7.24 -20.22 11.39
C GLU A 46 7.98 -20.62 10.10
N TRP A 47 8.98 -19.82 9.76
CA TRP A 47 9.88 -20.03 8.63
C TRP A 47 11.32 -19.81 9.12
N GLU A 48 12.32 -20.12 8.29
CA GLU A 48 13.69 -19.72 8.57
C GLU A 48 13.69 -18.21 8.84
N SER A 49 14.05 -17.77 10.04
CA SER A 49 13.86 -16.39 10.51
C SER A 49 14.56 -15.35 9.63
N GLU A 50 13.89 -14.96 8.55
CA GLU A 50 14.45 -14.17 7.45
C GLU A 50 13.66 -12.89 7.26
N LEU A 51 14.39 -11.79 7.08
CA LEU A 51 13.83 -10.49 6.75
C LEU A 51 14.08 -10.20 5.26
N ILE A 52 13.00 -10.16 4.47
CA ILE A 52 13.06 -9.93 3.03
C ILE A 52 12.35 -8.62 2.70
N ALA A 53 12.93 -7.79 1.84
CA ALA A 53 12.29 -6.57 1.36
C ALA A 53 12.13 -6.60 -0.17
N PHE A 54 10.94 -6.22 -0.64
CA PHE A 54 10.62 -6.05 -2.05
C PHE A 54 10.29 -4.59 -2.33
N SER A 55 10.77 -4.08 -3.45
CA SER A 55 10.47 -2.74 -3.95
C SER A 55 9.97 -2.84 -5.39
N ASP A 56 8.93 -2.09 -5.71
CA ASP A 56 8.37 -1.96 -7.05
C ASP A 56 8.18 -0.48 -7.40
N THR A 57 8.44 -0.11 -8.64
CA THR A 57 8.27 1.28 -9.11
C THR A 57 7.65 1.31 -10.49
N ASP A 58 6.49 1.96 -10.63
CA ASP A 58 5.90 2.24 -11.93
C ASP A 58 6.36 3.60 -12.45
N TRP A 59 7.29 3.61 -13.42
CA TRP A 59 7.71 4.87 -14.04
C TRP A 59 6.52 5.51 -14.76
N ALA A 60 6.18 6.76 -14.40
CA ALA A 60 5.12 7.55 -15.01
C ALA A 60 3.78 6.82 -15.15
N GLY A 61 3.43 5.98 -14.17
CA GLY A 61 2.17 5.21 -14.16
C GLY A 61 0.91 6.07 -14.25
N CYS A 62 0.98 7.35 -13.88
CA CYS A 62 -0.11 8.30 -14.12
C CYS A 62 0.07 9.07 -15.44
N HIS A 63 -0.70 8.75 -16.47
CA HIS A 63 -0.66 9.48 -17.76
C HIS A 63 -0.91 11.00 -17.67
N VAL A 64 -1.62 11.45 -16.64
CA VAL A 64 -1.96 12.88 -16.46
C VAL A 64 -0.85 13.65 -15.76
N THR A 65 -0.25 13.06 -14.72
CA THR A 65 0.75 13.77 -13.88
C THR A 65 2.18 13.31 -14.13
N GLN A 66 2.35 12.24 -14.92
CA GLN A 66 3.59 11.48 -15.07
C GLN A 66 4.23 11.11 -13.73
N ALA A 67 3.44 11.08 -12.65
CA ALA A 67 3.91 10.68 -11.35
C ALA A 67 4.25 9.18 -11.38
N SER A 68 5.34 8.85 -10.70
CA SER A 68 5.75 7.48 -10.45
C SER A 68 5.28 7.08 -9.06
N THR A 69 4.86 5.84 -8.88
CA THR A 69 4.50 5.27 -7.59
C THR A 69 5.57 4.27 -7.19
N THR A 70 6.06 4.41 -5.96
CA THR A 70 6.99 3.45 -5.38
C THR A 70 6.24 2.65 -4.31
N GLY A 71 6.20 1.34 -4.48
CA GLY A 71 5.76 0.37 -3.49
C GLY A 71 6.97 -0.26 -2.80
N LEU A 72 6.89 -0.39 -1.48
CA LEU A 72 7.85 -1.14 -0.67
C LEU A 72 7.07 -2.07 0.26
N ILE A 73 7.53 -3.31 0.42
CA ILE A 73 7.03 -4.24 1.41
C ILE A 73 8.19 -5.02 2.04
N THR A 74 8.19 -5.12 3.36
CA THR A 74 9.14 -5.90 4.14
C THR A 74 8.40 -7.03 4.82
N LEU A 75 8.88 -8.25 4.61
CA LEU A 75 8.39 -9.49 5.19
C LEU A 75 9.38 -9.98 6.25
N TYR A 76 8.83 -10.50 7.34
CA TYR A 76 9.53 -11.31 8.33
C TYR A 76 8.76 -12.62 8.45
N ASP A 77 9.43 -13.78 8.36
CA ASP A 77 8.78 -15.10 8.38
C ASP A 77 7.63 -15.21 7.36
N ASN A 78 7.87 -14.73 6.14
CA ASN A 78 6.86 -14.59 5.07
C ASN A 78 5.62 -13.74 5.42
N GLY A 79 5.56 -13.12 6.59
CA GLY A 79 4.50 -12.21 7.02
C GLY A 79 4.90 -10.73 6.84
N PRO A 80 4.04 -9.86 6.30
CA PRO A 80 4.35 -8.45 6.16
C PRO A 80 4.47 -7.74 7.50
N VAL A 81 5.60 -7.05 7.73
CA VAL A 81 5.88 -6.28 8.95
C VAL A 81 5.95 -4.77 8.71
N SER A 82 6.24 -4.37 7.48
CA SER A 82 6.27 -2.96 7.08
C SER A 82 5.95 -2.83 5.60
N TRP A 83 5.28 -1.76 5.22
CA TRP A 83 5.00 -1.45 3.83
C TRP A 83 4.77 0.03 3.63
N ARG A 84 4.96 0.48 2.38
CA ARG A 84 4.78 1.86 1.98
C ARG A 84 4.33 1.92 0.53
N SER A 85 3.43 2.85 0.24
CA SER A 85 3.17 3.30 -1.13
C SER A 85 3.33 4.80 -1.16
N GLU A 86 4.15 5.31 -2.07
CA GLU A 86 4.47 6.72 -2.20
C GLU A 86 4.30 7.16 -3.65
N VAL A 87 3.43 8.14 -3.88
CA VAL A 87 3.31 8.79 -5.20
C VAL A 87 4.32 9.93 -5.26
N ARG A 88 5.29 9.82 -6.14
CA ARG A 88 6.29 10.85 -6.43
C ARG A 88 5.95 11.54 -7.74
N ARG A 89 5.85 12.87 -7.71
CA ARG A 89 5.80 13.65 -8.93
C ARG A 89 7.17 13.63 -9.58
N ASN A 90 7.25 13.21 -10.83
CA ASN A 90 8.48 13.36 -11.59
C ASN A 90 8.77 14.86 -11.74
N ILE A 91 9.97 15.27 -11.34
CA ILE A 91 10.44 16.64 -11.54
C ILE A 91 11.11 16.65 -12.91
N TYR A 92 10.35 16.96 -13.95
CA TYR A 92 10.94 17.37 -15.21
C TYR A 92 11.28 18.86 -15.08
N MET A 93 12.57 19.19 -15.01
CA MET A 93 13.08 20.53 -15.35
C MET A 93 13.12 20.68 -16.87
#